data_AF-A0A4Y9SWH8-F1
#
_entry.id   AF-A0A4Y9SWH8-F1
#
_cell.length_a   1.000
_cell.length_b   1.000
_cell.length_c   1.000
_cell.angle_alpha   90.00
_cell.angle_beta   90.00
_cell.angle_gamma   90.00
#
_symmetry.space_group_name_H-M   'P 1'
#
loop_
_entity.id
_entity.type
_entity.pdbx_description
1 polymer ?
#
loop_
_entity_poly.entity_id
_entity_poly.type
_entity_poly.pdbx_seq_one_letter_code
_entity_poly.pdbx_strand_id
1 'polypeptide(L)'
;MKKSLRKGRQRANGGVAVELAVLLPVIVLFVSVVLFFGRVFWHYTVAEKAAYDAVRFLASASAVEFRTQGPGGGKAHVAAIAEAIVKEEIAELYQGGPYVPAVDVLCDLRSCNGTFVPAKLTVMVSLNIADPFFDGITSELAGESEVAIVLNPAASMPYAEY
;
A
#
# COMPACT_ATOMS: atom_id res chain seq x y z
N MET A 1 -26.63 72.62 23.58
CA MET A 1 -25.78 71.88 22.59
C MET A 1 -25.49 70.48 23.13
N LYS A 2 -26.08 69.43 22.54
CA LYS A 2 -25.92 68.03 22.97
C LYS A 2 -24.80 67.38 22.14
N LYS A 3 -23.65 67.06 22.74
CA LYS A 3 -22.57 66.30 22.08
C LYS A 3 -22.86 64.81 22.19
N SER A 4 -23.26 64.20 21.09
CA SER A 4 -23.38 62.74 20.93
C SER A 4 -22.00 62.11 20.88
N LEU A 5 -21.60 61.40 21.94
CA LEU A 5 -20.42 60.56 21.96
C LEU A 5 -20.68 59.29 21.12
N ARG A 6 -20.19 59.29 19.88
CA ARG A 6 -20.12 58.08 19.06
C ARG A 6 -19.09 57.14 19.68
N LYS A 7 -19.58 56.14 20.40
CA LYS A 7 -18.77 55.02 20.94
C LYS A 7 -18.23 54.24 19.74
N GLY A 8 -16.92 54.29 19.54
CA GLY A 8 -16.24 53.55 18.49
C GLY A 8 -16.52 52.06 18.65
N ARG A 9 -17.09 51.45 17.62
CA ARG A 9 -17.30 50.01 17.51
C ARG A 9 -15.93 49.36 17.31
N GLN A 10 -15.17 49.20 18.39
CA GLN A 10 -13.89 48.51 18.38
C GLN A 10 -14.15 47.04 18.02
N ARG A 11 -13.61 46.69 16.86
CA ARG A 11 -13.72 45.43 16.14
C ARG A 11 -13.37 44.24 17.05
N ALA A 12 -14.36 43.41 17.35
CA ALA A 12 -14.18 42.09 17.95
C ALA A 12 -13.52 41.06 16.97
N ASN A 13 -13.17 41.48 15.76
CA ASN A 13 -12.69 40.59 14.69
C ASN A 13 -11.23 40.11 14.88
N GLY A 14 -10.46 40.69 15.80
CA GLY A 14 -9.06 40.32 16.02
C GLY A 14 -8.86 39.08 16.91
N GLY A 15 -9.73 38.88 17.90
CA GLY A 15 -9.62 37.73 18.82
C GLY A 15 -9.86 36.39 18.12
N VAL A 16 -10.86 36.34 17.24
CA VAL A 16 -11.19 35.16 16.43
C VAL A 16 -10.03 34.72 15.54
N ALA A 17 -9.24 35.67 15.01
CA ALA A 17 -8.08 35.35 14.18
C ALA A 17 -6.95 34.69 15.00
N VAL A 18 -6.76 35.10 16.25
CA VAL A 18 -5.74 34.53 17.14
C VAL A 18 -6.16 33.13 17.61
N GLU A 19 -7.44 32.94 17.96
CA GLU A 19 -7.97 31.62 18.30
C GLU A 19 -7.85 30.65 17.11
N LEU A 20 -8.18 31.09 15.89
CA LEU A 20 -7.99 30.29 14.69
C LEU A 20 -6.51 29.96 14.45
N ALA A 21 -5.59 30.91 14.65
CA ALA A 21 -4.16 30.69 14.45
C ALA A 21 -3.58 29.62 15.39
N VAL A 22 -4.13 29.49 16.60
CA VAL A 22 -3.73 28.44 17.56
C VAL A 22 -4.38 27.09 17.24
N LEU A 23 -5.63 27.08 16.78
CA LEU A 23 -6.35 25.85 16.43
C LEU A 23 -5.92 25.26 15.09
N LEU A 24 -5.53 26.09 14.13
CA LEU A 24 -5.14 25.68 12.79
C LEU A 24 -4.03 24.62 12.77
N PRO A 25 -2.89 24.75 13.49
CA PRO A 25 -1.86 23.70 13.49
C PRO A 25 -2.36 22.39 14.09
N VAL A 26 -3.26 22.44 15.09
CA VAL A 26 -3.86 21.24 15.68
C VAL A 26 -4.74 20.53 14.65
N ILE A 27 -5.60 21.28 13.95
CA ILE A 27 -6.46 20.73 12.89
C ILE A 27 -5.62 20.16 11.75
N VAL A 28 -4.58 20.87 11.31
CA VAL A 28 -3.66 20.39 10.26
C VAL A 28 -3.00 19.09 10.69
N LEU A 29 -2.54 18.97 11.93
CA LEU A 29 -1.97 17.74 12.45
C LEU A 29 -2.97 16.57 12.42
N PHE A 30 -4.21 16.79 12.88
CA PHE A 30 -5.25 15.75 12.79
C PHE A 30 -5.56 15.34 11.35
N VAL A 31 -5.63 16.30 10.42
CA VAL A 31 -5.85 16.02 9.01
C VAL A 31 -4.68 15.23 8.42
N SER A 32 -3.43 15.61 8.71
CA SER A 32 -2.24 14.87 8.26
C SER A 32 -2.25 13.43 8.74
N VAL A 33 -2.62 13.18 10.00
CA VAL A 33 -2.74 11.81 10.55
C VAL A 33 -3.79 11.01 9.77
N VAL A 34 -4.97 11.57 9.55
CA VAL A 34 -6.05 10.89 8.80
C VAL A 34 -5.62 10.60 7.36
N LEU A 35 -4.99 11.55 6.68
CA LEU A 35 -4.49 11.38 5.32
C LEU A 35 -3.38 10.33 5.24
N PHE A 36 -2.46 10.32 6.21
CA PHE A 36 -1.40 9.32 6.30
C PHE A 36 -1.97 7.90 6.43
N PHE A 37 -2.85 7.66 7.41
CA PHE A 37 -3.47 6.34 7.58
C PHE A 37 -4.35 5.97 6.38
N GLY A 38 -5.10 6.93 5.82
CA GLY A 38 -5.90 6.71 4.62
C GLY A 38 -5.05 6.23 3.43
N ARG A 39 -3.89 6.83 3.22
CA ARG A 39 -2.91 6.43 2.20
C ARG A 39 -2.38 5.02 2.45
N VAL A 40 -1.94 4.72 3.67
CA VAL A 40 -1.40 3.39 4.03
C VAL A 40 -2.45 2.30 3.83
N PHE A 41 -3.68 2.50 4.32
CA PHE A 41 -4.76 1.53 4.15
C PHE A 41 -5.17 1.37 2.68
N TRP A 42 -5.18 2.44 1.90
CA TRP A 42 -5.43 2.35 0.46
C TRP A 42 -4.40 1.46 -0.25
N HIS A 43 -3.11 1.70 -0.05
CA HIS A 43 -2.06 0.87 -0.64
C HIS A 43 -2.15 -0.59 -0.18
N TYR A 44 -2.40 -0.82 1.12
CA TYR A 44 -2.56 -2.17 1.66
C TYR A 44 -3.72 -2.92 1.00
N THR A 45 -4.89 -2.30 0.92
CA THR A 45 -6.10 -2.95 0.39
C THR A 45 -6.03 -3.22 -1.10
N VAL A 46 -5.45 -2.32 -1.89
CA VAL A 46 -5.21 -2.56 -3.33
C VAL A 46 -4.27 -3.75 -3.53
N ALA A 47 -3.18 -3.80 -2.77
CA ALA A 47 -2.19 -4.86 -2.86
C ALA A 47 -2.71 -6.22 -2.38
N GLU A 48 -3.48 -6.23 -1.29
CA GLU A 48 -4.17 -7.42 -0.81
C GLU A 48 -5.15 -7.93 -1.88
N LYS A 49 -5.92 -7.04 -2.51
CA LYS A 49 -6.85 -7.41 -3.58
C LYS A 49 -6.13 -7.98 -4.79
N ALA A 50 -5.00 -7.39 -5.20
CA ALA A 50 -4.17 -7.91 -6.29
C ALA A 50 -3.64 -9.32 -5.96
N ALA A 51 -3.17 -9.54 -4.71
CA ALA A 51 -2.72 -10.86 -4.25
C ALA A 51 -3.87 -11.89 -4.31
N TYR A 52 -5.08 -11.51 -3.88
CA TYR A 52 -6.25 -12.38 -3.92
C TYR A 52 -6.64 -12.76 -5.35
N ASP A 53 -6.62 -11.80 -6.28
CA ASP A 53 -6.96 -12.08 -7.68
C ASP A 53 -5.95 -13.05 -8.32
N ALA A 54 -4.67 -12.84 -8.05
CA ALA A 54 -3.61 -13.72 -8.51
C ALA A 54 -3.70 -15.14 -7.93
N VAL A 55 -3.98 -15.28 -6.62
CA VAL A 55 -4.20 -16.60 -6.00
C VAL A 55 -5.44 -17.28 -6.59
N ARG A 56 -6.51 -16.52 -6.87
CA ARG A 56 -7.72 -17.06 -7.49
C ARG A 56 -7.44 -17.54 -8.92
N PHE A 57 -6.66 -16.79 -9.70
CA PHE A 57 -6.19 -17.21 -11.01
C PHE A 57 -5.38 -18.52 -10.91
N LEU A 58 -4.41 -18.59 -10.01
CA LEU A 58 -3.60 -19.80 -9.77
C LEU A 58 -4.46 -21.00 -9.35
N ALA A 59 -5.48 -20.79 -8.52
CA ALA A 59 -6.39 -21.85 -8.09
C ALA A 59 -7.27 -22.39 -9.23
N SER A 60 -7.50 -21.58 -10.27
CA SER A 60 -8.24 -22.01 -11.48
C SER A 60 -7.36 -22.69 -12.53
N ALA A 61 -6.03 -22.67 -12.36
CA ALA A 61 -5.11 -23.22 -13.33
C ALA A 61 -5.06 -24.74 -13.27
N SER A 62 -4.87 -25.36 -14.44
CA SER A 62 -4.78 -26.81 -14.56
C SER A 62 -3.47 -27.35 -14.00
N ALA A 63 -3.49 -28.62 -13.59
CA ALA A 63 -2.28 -29.31 -13.13
C ALA A 63 -1.19 -29.44 -14.22
N VAL A 64 -1.55 -29.28 -15.50
CA VAL A 64 -0.60 -29.24 -16.62
C VAL A 64 0.16 -27.91 -16.64
N GLU A 65 -0.55 -26.80 -16.41
CA GLU A 65 0.04 -25.45 -16.36
C GLU A 65 1.08 -25.32 -15.24
N PHE A 66 0.84 -25.97 -14.09
CA PHE A 66 1.80 -26.03 -12.98
C PHE A 66 3.03 -26.88 -13.29
N ARG A 67 2.97 -27.79 -14.26
CA ARG A 67 4.11 -28.61 -14.70
C ARG A 67 4.85 -28.02 -15.90
N THR A 68 4.28 -26.98 -16.52
CA THR A 68 4.91 -26.27 -17.63
C THR A 68 5.87 -25.24 -17.07
N GLN A 69 7.15 -25.36 -17.41
CA GLN A 69 8.15 -24.34 -17.04
C GLN A 69 7.93 -23.06 -17.85
N GLY A 70 8.01 -21.92 -17.17
CA GLY A 70 7.92 -20.61 -17.79
C GLY A 70 9.21 -20.19 -18.48
N PRO A 71 9.19 -19.01 -19.13
CA PRO A 71 10.37 -18.44 -19.78
C PRO A 71 11.52 -18.30 -18.76
N GLY A 72 12.64 -18.98 -19.00
CA GLY A 72 13.81 -18.95 -18.11
C GLY A 72 13.95 -20.11 -17.12
N GLY A 73 13.04 -21.10 -17.11
CA GLY A 73 13.22 -22.40 -16.44
C GLY A 73 13.23 -22.39 -14.89
N GLY A 74 13.13 -21.22 -14.26
CA GLY A 74 13.16 -21.08 -12.80
C GLY A 74 11.78 -21.05 -12.12
N LYS A 75 10.70 -20.80 -12.89
CA LYS A 75 9.32 -20.68 -12.38
C LYS A 75 8.33 -21.42 -13.28
N ALA A 76 7.22 -21.89 -12.73
CA ALA A 76 6.09 -22.41 -13.50
C ALA A 76 5.49 -21.30 -14.37
N HIS A 77 5.01 -21.64 -15.57
CA HIS A 77 4.44 -20.67 -16.50
C HIS A 77 3.27 -19.90 -15.89
N VAL A 78 2.36 -20.62 -15.21
CA VAL A 78 1.22 -20.02 -14.50
C VAL A 78 1.65 -19.07 -13.38
N ALA A 79 2.74 -19.37 -12.66
CA ALA A 79 3.26 -18.51 -11.60
C ALA A 79 3.86 -17.22 -12.16
N ALA A 80 4.52 -17.28 -13.32
CA ALA A 80 5.03 -16.10 -14.02
C ALA A 80 3.90 -15.20 -14.52
N ILE A 81 2.78 -15.78 -14.99
CA ILE A 81 1.60 -15.01 -15.39
C ILE A 81 0.96 -14.35 -14.16
N ALA A 82 0.77 -15.09 -13.07
CA ALA A 82 0.22 -14.54 -11.84
C ALA A 82 1.05 -13.37 -11.30
N GLU A 83 2.39 -13.50 -11.34
CA GLU A 83 3.30 -12.41 -10.98
C GLU A 83 3.12 -11.18 -11.90
N ALA A 84 2.94 -11.38 -13.21
CA ALA A 84 2.70 -10.31 -14.16
C ALA A 84 1.37 -9.59 -13.91
N ILE A 85 0.29 -10.33 -13.61
CA ILE A 85 -1.02 -9.76 -13.25
C ILE A 85 -0.88 -8.84 -12.04
N VAL A 86 -0.26 -9.33 -10.96
CA VAL A 86 -0.08 -8.52 -9.75
C VAL A 86 0.75 -7.28 -10.04
N LYS A 87 1.83 -7.40 -10.83
CA LYS A 87 2.69 -6.26 -11.18
C LYS A 87 1.95 -5.20 -11.98
N GLU A 88 1.04 -5.60 -12.87
CA GLU A 88 0.19 -4.68 -13.62
C GLU A 88 -0.80 -3.96 -12.70
N GLU A 89 -1.48 -4.69 -11.81
CA GLU A 89 -2.45 -4.14 -10.86
C GLU A 89 -1.82 -3.16 -9.86
N ILE A 90 -0.59 -3.41 -9.43
CA ILE A 90 0.14 -2.52 -8.49
C ILE A 90 1.03 -1.50 -9.19
N ALA A 91 1.07 -1.48 -10.53
CA ALA A 91 1.95 -0.58 -11.28
C ALA A 91 1.70 0.90 -10.94
N GLU A 92 0.44 1.26 -10.73
CA GLU A 92 0.04 2.62 -10.33
C GLU A 92 0.45 2.98 -8.91
N LEU A 93 0.72 2.00 -8.05
CA LEU A 93 1.16 2.24 -6.67
C LEU A 93 2.64 2.63 -6.61
N TYR A 94 3.42 2.32 -7.66
CA TYR A 94 4.84 2.63 -7.71
C TYR A 94 5.07 4.13 -7.95
N GLN A 95 5.73 4.77 -6.99
CA GLN A 95 5.93 6.22 -6.97
C GLN A 95 7.31 6.65 -7.49
N GLY A 96 7.99 5.79 -8.26
CA GLY A 96 9.29 6.12 -8.86
C GLY A 96 10.47 6.16 -7.88
N GLY A 97 10.33 5.54 -6.70
CA GLY A 97 11.41 5.42 -5.71
C GLY A 97 12.42 4.31 -6.02
N PRO A 98 13.51 4.18 -5.26
CA PRO A 98 14.56 3.19 -5.52
C PRO A 98 14.11 1.73 -5.27
N TYR A 99 13.03 1.53 -4.50
CA TYR A 99 12.51 0.22 -4.16
C TYR A 99 11.33 -0.16 -5.06
N VAL A 100 11.55 -1.15 -5.92
CA VAL A 100 10.50 -1.69 -6.81
C VAL A 100 9.61 -2.66 -6.03
N PRO A 101 8.29 -2.64 -6.23
CA PRO A 101 7.40 -3.64 -5.66
C PRO A 101 7.85 -5.05 -6.02
N ALA A 102 8.01 -5.91 -5.01
CA ALA A 102 8.34 -7.32 -5.21
C ALA A 102 7.08 -8.16 -5.07
N VAL A 103 6.97 -9.21 -5.88
CA VAL A 103 5.84 -10.15 -5.86
C VAL A 103 6.42 -11.56 -5.80
N ASP A 104 6.05 -12.28 -4.75
CA ASP A 104 6.47 -13.65 -4.52
C ASP A 104 5.28 -14.60 -4.63
N VAL A 105 5.37 -15.53 -5.58
CA VAL A 105 4.38 -16.60 -5.76
C VAL A 105 4.95 -17.88 -5.19
N LEU A 106 4.29 -18.40 -4.15
CA LEU A 106 4.70 -19.55 -3.38
C LEU A 106 3.71 -20.72 -3.52
N CYS A 107 4.27 -21.87 -3.86
CA CYS A 107 3.65 -23.19 -3.92
C CYS A 107 4.13 -24.01 -2.70
N ASP A 108 3.24 -24.32 -1.76
CA ASP A 108 3.57 -25.02 -0.50
C ASP A 108 4.76 -24.39 0.24
N LEU A 109 4.75 -23.04 0.34
CA LEU A 109 5.80 -22.21 0.94
C LEU A 109 7.16 -22.25 0.19
N ARG A 110 7.19 -22.73 -1.05
CA ARG A 110 8.39 -22.77 -1.91
C ARG A 110 8.11 -22.08 -3.23
N SER A 111 9.15 -21.72 -3.97
CA SER A 111 8.97 -21.22 -5.35
C SER A 111 8.26 -22.27 -6.20
N CYS A 112 7.32 -21.82 -7.03
CA CYS A 112 6.63 -22.66 -8.00
C CYS A 112 7.56 -22.94 -9.17
N ASN A 113 8.22 -24.10 -9.23
CA ASN A 113 9.31 -24.37 -10.18
C ASN A 113 8.90 -25.17 -11.43
N GLY A 114 7.61 -25.51 -11.59
CA GLY A 114 7.17 -26.30 -12.75
C GLY A 114 7.30 -27.81 -12.58
N THR A 115 7.64 -28.33 -11.40
CA THR A 115 7.97 -29.76 -11.20
C THR A 115 6.94 -30.55 -10.40
N PHE A 116 6.01 -29.86 -9.74
CA PHE A 116 4.98 -30.46 -8.90
C PHE A 116 3.70 -29.62 -8.92
N VAL A 117 2.60 -30.24 -8.51
CA VAL A 117 1.32 -29.57 -8.30
C VAL A 117 1.21 -29.24 -6.81
N PRO A 118 0.99 -27.97 -6.43
CA PRO A 118 0.94 -27.57 -5.04
C PRO A 118 -0.36 -27.97 -4.35
N ALA A 119 -0.33 -28.14 -3.04
CA ALA A 119 -1.55 -28.27 -2.22
C ALA A 119 -2.06 -26.91 -1.72
N LYS A 120 -1.15 -25.96 -1.48
CA LYS A 120 -1.44 -24.61 -1.02
C LYS A 120 -0.72 -23.57 -1.88
N LEU A 121 -1.48 -22.56 -2.30
CA LEU A 121 -0.99 -21.41 -3.05
C LEU A 121 -0.92 -20.20 -2.13
N THR A 122 0.16 -19.44 -2.19
CA THR A 122 0.32 -18.18 -1.45
C THR A 122 0.97 -17.14 -2.36
N VAL A 123 0.38 -15.96 -2.45
CA VAL A 123 0.97 -14.81 -3.16
C VAL A 123 1.22 -13.73 -2.14
N MET A 124 2.45 -13.23 -2.09
CA MET A 124 2.89 -12.16 -1.22
C MET A 124 3.30 -10.97 -2.09
N VAL A 125 2.83 -9.79 -1.72
CA VAL A 125 3.18 -8.54 -2.39
C VAL A 125 3.94 -7.70 -1.39
N SER A 126 5.16 -7.30 -1.74
CA SER A 126 6.00 -6.42 -0.92
C SER A 126 6.02 -5.03 -1.55
N LEU A 127 5.44 -4.08 -0.85
CA LEU A 127 5.36 -2.68 -1.26
C LEU A 127 6.17 -1.79 -0.34
N ASN A 128 6.70 -0.72 -0.94
CA ASN A 128 7.49 0.29 -0.29
C ASN A 128 6.80 1.64 -0.50
N ILE A 129 6.34 2.28 0.57
CA ILE A 129 5.57 3.53 0.49
C ILE A 129 6.32 4.65 1.19
N ALA A 130 6.57 5.75 0.46
CA ALA A 130 7.13 6.96 1.05
C ALA A 130 6.08 7.70 1.90
N ASP A 131 6.51 8.22 3.06
CA ASP A 131 5.70 9.06 3.94
C ASP A 131 6.05 10.55 3.78
N PRO A 132 5.24 11.35 3.06
CA PRO A 132 5.48 12.78 2.91
C PRO A 132 5.04 13.63 4.12
N PHE A 133 4.31 13.06 5.09
CA PHE A 133 3.71 13.82 6.19
C PHE A 133 4.55 13.77 7.47
N PHE A 134 5.10 12.60 7.80
CA PHE A 134 5.85 12.39 9.05
C PHE A 134 7.28 11.89 8.81
N ASP A 135 7.87 12.18 7.66
CA ASP A 135 9.21 11.71 7.24
C ASP A 135 10.27 11.77 8.36
N GLY A 136 10.37 12.89 9.07
CA GLY A 136 11.32 13.07 10.18
C GLY A 136 11.07 12.18 11.42
N ILE A 137 9.82 11.75 11.65
CA ILE A 137 9.47 10.83 12.74
C ILE A 137 9.62 9.38 12.26
N THR A 138 9.15 9.08 11.05
CA THR A 138 9.20 7.74 10.47
C THR A 138 10.62 7.30 10.15
N SER A 139 11.50 8.20 9.68
CA SER A 139 12.95 7.97 9.49
C SER A 139 13.67 7.56 10.75
N GLU A 140 13.38 8.21 11.87
CA GLU A 140 14.04 7.89 13.13
C GLU A 140 13.57 6.56 13.73
N LEU A 141 12.30 6.20 13.51
CA LEU A 141 11.73 4.92 13.94
C LEU A 141 12.15 3.73 13.06
N ALA A 142 12.32 3.94 11.75
CA ALA A 142 12.68 2.88 10.81
C ALA A 142 14.20 2.67 10.68
N GLY A 143 15.03 3.60 11.17
CA GLY A 143 16.48 3.44 11.24
C GLY A 143 17.24 3.58 9.91
N GLU A 144 16.58 4.05 8.84
CA GLU A 144 17.19 4.28 7.52
C GLU A 144 16.79 5.64 6.92
N SER A 145 17.67 6.19 6.07
CA SER A 145 17.65 7.55 5.51
C SER A 145 16.56 7.82 4.46
N GLU A 146 15.76 6.81 4.09
CA GLU A 146 14.72 6.92 3.07
C GLU A 146 13.61 5.90 3.40
N VAL A 147 12.67 6.29 4.27
CA VAL A 147 11.70 5.33 4.80
C VAL A 147 10.62 5.01 3.80
N ALA A 148 10.76 3.84 3.21
CA ALA A 148 9.64 3.09 2.70
C ALA A 148 8.97 2.31 3.84
N ILE A 149 7.70 2.61 4.13
CA ILE A 149 6.86 1.71 4.93
C ILE A 149 6.69 0.44 4.13
N VAL A 150 7.22 -0.68 4.64
CA VAL A 150 7.14 -1.99 4.01
C VAL A 150 5.79 -2.63 4.34
N LEU A 151 4.96 -2.84 3.32
CA LEU A 151 3.72 -3.60 3.44
C LEU A 151 3.90 -4.96 2.78
N ASN A 152 3.52 -6.02 3.50
CA ASN A 152 3.58 -7.41 3.00
C ASN A 152 2.21 -8.09 3.06
N PRO A 153 1.17 -7.58 2.36
CA PRO A 153 -0.08 -8.32 2.23
C PRO A 153 0.16 -9.65 1.53
N ALA A 154 -0.50 -10.69 2.04
CA ALA A 154 -0.43 -12.03 1.50
C ALA A 154 -1.82 -12.65 1.44
N ALA A 155 -2.12 -13.31 0.32
CA ALA A 155 -3.32 -14.12 0.15
C ALA A 155 -2.90 -15.59 0.02
N SER A 156 -3.71 -16.50 0.58
CA SER A 156 -3.47 -17.94 0.41
C SER A 156 -4.78 -18.70 0.18
N MET A 157 -4.74 -19.71 -0.69
CA MET A 157 -5.86 -20.60 -0.95
C MET A 157 -5.38 -22.05 -1.08
N PRO A 158 -6.21 -23.04 -0.72
CA PRO A 158 -5.96 -24.43 -1.07
C PRO A 158 -6.12 -24.62 -2.59
N TYR A 159 -5.28 -25.47 -3.17
CA TYR A 159 -5.46 -25.92 -4.55
C TYR A 159 -6.44 -27.10 -4.57
N ALA A 160 -7.42 -27.04 -5.48
CA ALA A 160 -8.37 -28.13 -5.71
C ALA A 160 -8.20 -28.60 -7.16
N GLU A 161 -7.78 -29.86 -7.34
CA GLU A 161 -7.75 -30.49 -8.67
C GLU A 161 -9.19 -30.67 -9.16
N TYR A 162 -9.53 -30.03 -10.29
CA TYR A 162 -10.76 -30.26 -11.04
C TYR A 162 -10.49 -31.13 -12.27
#